data_AF-A0A3S5CI23-F1
#
_entry.id   AF-A0A3S5CI23-F1
#
_cell.length_a   1.000
_cell.length_b   1.000
_cell.length_c   1.000
_cell.angle_alpha   90.00
_cell.angle_beta   90.00
_cell.angle_gamma   90.00
#
_symmetry.space_group_name_H-M   'P 1'
#
loop_
_entity.id
_entity.type
_entity.pdbx_description
1 polymer ?
#
loop_
_entity_poly.entity_id
_entity_poly.type
_entity_poly.pdbx_seq_one_letter_code
_entity_poly.pdbx_strand_id
1 'polypeptide(L)'
;MLIGEVASFTVQPDRLLNFPAVNKKLRDYMLNKTGEAGSAGQPKHCCGLMSLREQGGLGYPDLDALMEHPEPLEFIFDLVKLVLLSYIWS
;
A
#
# COMPACT_ATOMS: atom_id res chain seq x y z
N MET A 1 16.23 -11.87 -2.64
CA MET A 1 17.00 -10.81 -1.97
C MET A 1 17.77 -11.42 -0.81
N LEU A 2 19.07 -11.16 -0.75
CA LEU A 2 19.98 -11.47 0.35
C LEU A 2 20.05 -10.28 1.32
N ILE A 3 20.44 -10.52 2.57
CA ILE A 3 20.60 -9.43 3.55
C ILE A 3 21.67 -8.46 3.04
N GLY A 4 21.34 -7.17 2.99
CA GLY A 4 22.18 -6.11 2.43
C GLY A 4 22.10 -5.96 0.91
N GLU A 5 21.28 -6.77 0.22
CA GLU A 5 21.04 -6.62 -1.22
C GLU A 5 20.11 -5.42 -1.48
N VAL A 6 20.52 -4.56 -2.42
CA VAL A 6 19.67 -3.56 -3.06
C VAL A 6 19.29 -4.06 -4.44
N ALA A 7 18.00 -4.26 -4.68
CA ALA A 7 17.49 -4.81 -5.94
C ALA A 7 16.36 -3.94 -6.51
N SER A 8 16.30 -3.86 -7.84
CA SER A 8 15.25 -3.15 -8.57
C SER A 8 14.38 -4.12 -9.36
N PHE A 9 13.07 -3.89 -9.34
CA PHE A 9 12.06 -4.68 -10.03
C PHE A 9 11.10 -3.77 -10.79
N THR A 10 11.13 -3.81 -12.12
CA THR A 10 10.09 -3.19 -12.95
C THR A 10 8.87 -4.10 -13.01
N VAL A 11 7.73 -3.60 -12.56
CA VAL A 11 6.47 -4.34 -12.49
C VAL A 11 5.48 -3.75 -13.48
N GLN A 12 4.89 -4.62 -14.31
CA GLN A 12 3.92 -4.23 -15.33
C GLN A 12 2.55 -3.87 -14.71
N PRO A 13 1.75 -2.99 -15.36
CA PRO A 13 0.49 -2.48 -14.83
C PRO A 13 -0.52 -3.54 -14.40
N ASP A 14 -0.55 -4.70 -15.09
CA ASP A 14 -1.44 -5.83 -14.80
C ASP A 14 -1.27 -6.39 -13.38
N ARG A 15 -0.07 -6.20 -12.79
CA ARG A 15 0.26 -6.65 -11.42
C ARG A 15 0.10 -5.55 -10.38
N LEU A 16 -0.26 -4.34 -10.80
CA LEU A 16 -0.31 -3.15 -9.94
C LEU A 16 -1.73 -2.74 -9.53
N LEU A 17 -2.76 -3.50 -9.91
CA LEU A 17 -4.16 -3.19 -9.60
C LEU A 17 -4.43 -2.88 -8.12
N ASN A 18 -3.76 -3.60 -7.21
CA ASN A 18 -3.93 -3.42 -5.77
C ASN A 18 -2.97 -2.38 -5.17
N PHE A 19 -1.95 -1.95 -5.91
CA PHE A 19 -0.89 -1.10 -5.38
C PHE A 19 -1.41 0.24 -4.86
N PRO A 20 -2.28 1.00 -5.58
CA PRO A 20 -2.81 2.27 -5.07
C PRO A 20 -3.51 2.13 -3.73
N ALA A 21 -4.40 1.15 -3.58
CA ALA A 21 -5.14 0.94 -2.34
C ALA A 21 -4.25 0.51 -1.16
N VAL A 22 -3.25 -0.34 -1.42
CA VAL A 22 -2.27 -0.75 -0.40
C VAL A 22 -1.37 0.43 0.00
N ASN A 23 -0.92 1.22 -0.98
CA ASN A 23 -0.07 2.39 -0.73
C ASN A 23 -0.80 3.46 0.08
N LYS A 24 -2.09 3.72 -0.21
CA LYS A 24 -2.95 4.56 0.64
C LYS A 24 -2.92 4.10 2.10
N LYS A 25 -3.15 2.82 2.37
CA LYS A 25 -3.14 2.26 3.74
C LYS A 25 -1.78 2.43 4.41
N LEU A 26 -0.69 2.19 3.69
CA LEU A 26 0.67 2.41 4.21
C LEU A 26 0.90 3.89 4.56
N ARG A 27 0.50 4.83 3.69
CA ARG A 27 0.59 6.29 3.98
C ARG A 27 -0.25 6.69 5.19
N ASP A 28 -1.49 6.22 5.26
CA ASP A 28 -2.40 6.51 6.37
C ASP A 28 -1.82 5.99 7.71
N TYR A 29 -1.20 4.80 7.70
CA TYR A 29 -0.50 4.24 8.86
C TYR A 29 0.71 5.10 9.28
N MET A 30 1.57 5.47 8.33
CA MET A 30 2.77 6.28 8.59
C MET A 30 2.45 7.68 9.12
N LEU A 31 1.31 8.25 8.71
CA LEU A 31 0.83 9.56 9.18
C LEU A 31 0.03 9.49 10.48
N ASN A 32 -0.06 8.32 11.14
CA ASN A 32 -0.91 8.08 12.31
C ASN A 32 -2.38 8.47 12.10
N LYS A 33 -2.87 8.56 10.85
CA LYS A 33 -4.28 8.82 10.55
C LYS A 33 -5.19 7.67 10.98
N THR A 34 -4.61 6.52 11.33
CA THR A 34 -5.27 5.39 11.98
C THR A 34 -5.60 5.63 13.46
N GLY A 35 -5.08 6.69 14.09
CA GLY A 35 -5.14 6.91 15.54
C GLY A 35 -6.42 7.54 16.10
N GLU A 36 -7.11 8.44 15.40
CA GLU A 36 -8.21 9.21 16.02
C GLU A 36 -9.45 9.44 15.13
N ALA A 37 -9.56 8.72 14.00
CA ALA A 37 -10.75 8.73 13.13
C ALA A 37 -11.37 7.32 12.95
N GLY A 38 -11.13 6.41 13.91
CA GLY A 38 -11.37 4.97 13.74
C GLY A 38 -12.58 4.37 14.47
N SER A 39 -13.41 5.13 15.19
CA SER A 39 -14.61 4.58 15.86
C SER A 39 -15.80 4.40 14.90
N ALA A 40 -15.58 3.85 13.71
CA ALA A 40 -16.66 3.47 12.81
C ALA A 40 -16.43 2.12 12.16
N GLY A 41 -16.29 1.10 13.02
CA GLY A 41 -16.73 -0.25 12.71
C GLY A 41 -15.81 -1.06 11.80
N GLN A 42 -15.99 -2.37 11.90
CA GLN A 42 -15.43 -3.39 11.03
C GLN A 42 -15.39 -2.94 9.55
N PRO A 43 -14.43 -3.41 8.73
CA PRO A 43 -14.37 -3.08 7.32
C PRO A 43 -15.69 -3.52 6.66
N LYS A 44 -16.63 -2.58 6.52
CA LYS A 44 -17.88 -2.76 5.80
C LYS A 44 -17.48 -2.85 4.34
N HIS A 45 -17.16 -4.07 3.92
CA HIS A 45 -16.80 -4.45 2.55
C HIS A 45 -17.82 -3.93 1.49
N CYS A 46 -19.03 -3.55 1.91
CA CYS A 46 -20.07 -2.98 1.06
C CYS A 46 -19.92 -1.47 0.76
N CYS A 47 -19.11 -0.70 1.49
CA CYS A 47 -19.07 0.78 1.38
C CYS A 47 -17.80 1.34 0.71
N GLY A 48 -16.71 0.56 0.63
CA GLY A 48 -15.41 1.08 0.17
C GLY A 48 -15.41 1.61 -1.27
N LEU A 49 -16.22 1.03 -2.15
CA LEU A 49 -16.34 1.46 -3.56
C LEU A 49 -17.24 2.71 -3.70
N MET A 50 -18.29 2.81 -2.88
CA MET A 50 -19.17 3.98 -2.83
C MET A 50 -18.43 5.21 -2.28
N SER A 51 -17.68 5.04 -1.19
CA SER A 51 -16.88 6.11 -0.61
C SER A 51 -15.78 6.60 -1.56
N LEU A 52 -15.18 5.72 -2.35
CA LEU A 52 -14.20 6.09 -3.37
C LEU A 52 -14.83 7.00 -4.44
N ARG A 53 -16.05 6.68 -4.87
CA ARG A 53 -16.80 7.46 -5.86
C ARG A 53 -17.27 8.81 -5.30
N GLU A 54 -17.68 8.86 -4.04
CA GLU A 54 -18.10 10.08 -3.35
C GLU A 54 -16.93 11.02 -3.03
N GLN A 55 -15.75 10.47 -2.73
CA GLN A 55 -14.53 11.24 -2.41
C GLN A 55 -13.74 11.63 -3.67
N GLY A 56 -14.12 11.15 -4.85
CA GLY A 56 -13.45 11.43 -6.12
C GLY A 56 -12.08 10.77 -6.27
N GLY A 57 -11.81 9.70 -5.50
CA GLY A 57 -10.51 9.03 -5.48
C GLY A 57 -10.09 8.56 -4.09
N LEU A 58 -8.84 8.11 -3.99
CA LEU A 58 -8.15 7.65 -2.78
C LEU A 58 -7.74 8.79 -1.85
N GLY A 59 -7.86 10.05 -2.30
CA GLY A 59 -7.43 11.23 -1.55
C GLY A 59 -5.91 11.47 -1.62
N TYR A 60 -5.25 10.83 -2.59
CA TYR A 60 -3.83 10.96 -2.89
C TYR A 60 -3.70 11.12 -4.41
N PRO A 61 -3.47 12.35 -4.93
CA PRO A 61 -3.57 12.65 -6.36
C PRO A 61 -2.69 11.78 -7.26
N ASP A 62 -1.52 11.38 -6.76
CA ASP A 62 -0.60 10.49 -7.47
C ASP A 62 -1.12 9.05 -7.57
N LEU A 63 -1.80 8.56 -6.53
CA LEU A 63 -2.44 7.24 -6.56
C LEU A 63 -3.69 7.25 -7.44
N ASP A 64 -4.42 8.36 -7.47
CA ASP A 64 -5.58 8.55 -8.35
C ASP A 64 -5.16 8.62 -9.82
N ALA A 65 -4.11 9.38 -10.14
CA ALA A 65 -3.52 9.42 -11.47
C ALA A 65 -3.03 8.03 -11.93
N LEU A 66 -2.40 7.27 -11.05
CA LEU A 66 -1.95 5.90 -11.34
C LEU A 66 -3.12 4.94 -11.61
N MET A 67 -4.29 5.17 -10.98
CA MET A 67 -5.50 4.40 -11.25
C MET A 67 -6.15 4.76 -12.59
N GLU A 68 -6.13 6.04 -12.97
CA GLU A 68 -6.64 6.54 -14.26
C GLU A 68 -5.72 6.16 -15.42
N HIS A 69 -4.41 6.19 -15.18
CA HIS A 69 -3.36 5.92 -16.16
C HIS A 69 -2.39 4.87 -15.62
N PRO A 70 -2.75 3.58 -15.69
CA PRO A 70 -1.87 2.50 -15.24
C PRO A 70 -0.57 2.47 -16.04
N GLU A 71 0.56 2.59 -15.35
CA GLU A 71 1.90 2.55 -15.94
C GLU A 71 2.81 1.57 -15.20
N PRO A 72 3.87 1.05 -15.85
CA PRO A 72 4.85 0.21 -15.17
C PRO A 72 5.56 1.00 -14.07
N LEU A 73 5.78 0.37 -12.91
CA LEU A 73 6.49 0.98 -11.79
C LEU A 73 7.79 0.23 -11.49
N GLU A 74 8.82 0.98 -11.13
CA GLU A 74 10.08 0.43 -10.63
C GLU A 74 10.07 0.42 -9.09
N PHE A 75 10.23 -0.76 -8.51
CA PHE A 75 10.36 -0.95 -7.06
C PHE A 75 11.81 -1.24 -6.71
N ILE A 76 12.42 -0.33 -5.96
CA ILE A 76 13.76 -0.50 -5.43
C ILE A 76 13.63 -0.92 -3.96
N PHE A 77 14.12 -2.10 -3.62
CA PHE A 77 14.10 -2.63 -2.27
C PHE A 77 15.52 -2.75 -1.72
N ASP A 78 15.70 -2.33 -0.46
CA ASP A 78 16.88 -2.61 0.37
C ASP A 78 16.49 -3.62 1.46
N LEU A 79 17.07 -4.82 1.42
CA LEU A 79 16.78 -5.85 2.40
C LEU A 79 17.68 -5.73 3.64
N VAL A 80 17.17 -5.03 4.66
CA VAL A 80 17.93 -4.73 5.89
C VAL A 80 18.05 -5.94 6.85
N LYS A 81 16.97 -6.70 7.04
CA LYS A 81 16.92 -7.79 8.04
C LYS A 81 15.95 -8.88 7.63
N LEU A 82 16.32 -10.13 7.92
CA LEU A 82 15.45 -11.29 7.85
C LEU A 82 15.25 -11.84 9.27
N VAL A 83 13.99 -12.00 9.70
CA VAL A 83 13.65 -12.58 11.00
C VAL A 83 12.93 -13.90 10.75
N LEU A 84 13.50 -15.01 11.22
CA LEU A 84 12.86 -16.32 11.16
C LEU A 84 12.04 -16.54 12.44
N LEU A 85 10.83 -17.09 12.30
CA LEU A 85 9.90 -17.36 13.42
C LEU A 85 10.53 -18.19 14.54
N SER A 86 11.52 -19.05 14.24
CA SER A 86 12.25 -19.85 15.22
C SER A 86 13.13 -19.03 16.18
N TYR A 87 13.43 -17.77 15.87
CA TYR A 87 14.29 -16.88 16.66
C TYR A 87 13.53 -15.75 17.38
N ILE A 88 12.19 -15.78 17.36
CA ILE A 88 11.36 -14.78 18.04
C ILE A 88 11.13 -15.13 19.53
N TRP A 89 11.46 -16.37 19.95
CA TRP A 89 11.23 -16.90 21.30
C TRP A 89 12.50 -17.42 22.00
N SER A 90 13.70 -17.08 21.52
CA SER A 90 15.00 -17.33 22.20
C SER A 90 15.68 -16.02 22.49
#